data_AF-A0A1H7JS24-F1
#
_entry.id   AF-A0A1H7JS24-F1
#
_cell.length_a   1.000
_cell.length_b   1.000
_cell.length_c   1.000
_cell.angle_alpha   90.00
_cell.angle_beta   90.00
_cell.angle_gamma   90.00
#
_symmetry.space_group_name_H-M   'P 1'
#
loop_
_entity.id
_entity.type
_entity.pdbx_description
1 polymer ?
#
loop_
_entity_poly.entity_id
_entity_poly.type
_entity_poly.pdbx_seq_one_letter_code
_entity_poly.pdbx_strand_id
1 'polypeptide(L)'
;MTIDPSAIPNFGGQPQQPPTPQGPPPVIIPDAELVKQLLDQMQLKHGEDAEGDVVAPWEEFQVYFMFRGEQKELFAVRAFYSHAHELAAKTALLEALDEWNRETLWPKVYTQTTDEGQLRVVGETQMIVGMGVNINYFAAMVVNWVQASVTFNQWINERLGLVKAVDDEAAEGGEGGAEGDGDSAES
;
A
#
# COMPACT_ATOMS: atom_id res chain seq x y z
N MET A 1 17.56 -58.28 -23.45
CA MET A 1 18.03 -58.09 -22.06
C MET A 1 16.80 -57.85 -21.22
N THR A 2 16.43 -58.82 -20.38
CA THR A 2 15.21 -58.80 -19.57
C THR A 2 15.59 -58.29 -18.19
N ILE A 3 15.04 -57.14 -17.79
CA ILE A 3 15.32 -56.54 -16.48
C ILE A 3 14.38 -57.22 -15.47
N ASP A 4 14.98 -57.78 -14.42
CA ASP A 4 14.27 -58.43 -13.31
C ASP A 4 13.55 -57.38 -12.44
N PRO A 5 12.21 -57.41 -12.35
CA PRO A 5 11.44 -56.42 -11.59
C PRO A 5 11.61 -56.53 -10.07
N SER A 6 12.34 -57.52 -9.56
CA SER A 6 12.65 -57.64 -8.12
C SER A 6 13.91 -56.88 -7.67
N ALA A 7 14.63 -56.23 -8.59
CA ALA A 7 15.87 -55.51 -8.30
C ALA A 7 15.71 -54.05 -7.84
N ILE A 8 14.47 -53.55 -7.64
CA ILE A 8 14.24 -52.18 -7.16
C ILE A 8 14.42 -52.16 -5.64
N PRO A 9 15.40 -51.39 -5.10
CA PRO A 9 15.60 -51.29 -3.66
C PRO A 9 14.34 -50.74 -2.99
N ASN A 10 13.88 -51.39 -1.93
CA ASN A 10 12.79 -50.92 -1.10
C ASN A 10 13.24 -49.65 -0.34
N PHE A 11 12.83 -48.47 -0.81
CA PHE A 11 13.03 -47.20 -0.12
C PHE A 11 12.11 -47.14 1.11
N GLY A 12 12.49 -47.87 2.15
CA GLY A 12 11.87 -47.81 3.47
C GLY A 12 12.22 -46.51 4.19
N GLY A 13 11.76 -45.37 3.67
CA GLY A 13 11.38 -44.26 4.53
C GLY A 13 10.07 -44.65 5.22
N GLN A 14 9.90 -44.31 6.50
CA GLN A 14 8.57 -44.37 7.11
C GLN A 14 7.60 -43.65 6.19
N PRO A 15 6.33 -44.09 6.05
CA PRO A 15 5.34 -43.28 5.38
C PRO A 15 5.28 -41.95 6.13
N GLN A 16 5.94 -40.92 5.59
CA GLN A 16 5.62 -39.56 5.92
C GLN A 16 4.15 -39.47 5.61
N GLN A 17 3.33 -39.27 6.65
CA GLN A 17 1.93 -38.97 6.46
C GLN A 17 1.88 -37.89 5.36
N PRO A 18 1.15 -38.12 4.26
CA PRO A 18 0.95 -37.05 3.30
C PRO A 18 0.49 -35.83 4.10
N PRO A 19 1.05 -34.62 3.83
CA PRO A 19 0.62 -33.43 4.53
C PRO A 19 -0.90 -33.43 4.50
N THR A 20 -1.51 -33.45 5.68
CA THR A 20 -2.97 -33.54 5.79
C THR A 20 -3.50 -32.43 4.90
N PRO A 21 -4.34 -32.70 3.88
CA PRO A 21 -4.92 -31.63 3.09
C PRO A 21 -5.67 -30.75 4.08
N GLN A 22 -5.09 -29.60 4.42
CA GLN A 22 -5.82 -28.56 5.12
C GLN A 22 -7.00 -28.29 4.19
N GLY A 23 -8.21 -28.53 4.68
CA GLY A 23 -9.43 -28.25 3.91
C GLY A 23 -9.39 -26.82 3.37
N PRO A 24 -10.22 -26.48 2.38
CA PRO A 24 -10.26 -25.14 1.82
C PRO A 24 -10.32 -24.10 2.96
N PRO A 25 -9.53 -23.01 2.90
CA PRO A 25 -9.48 -22.04 4.00
C PRO A 25 -10.88 -21.52 4.33
N PRO A 26 -11.14 -21.16 5.60
CA PRO A 26 -12.47 -20.81 6.05
C PRO A 26 -13.03 -19.61 5.28
N VAL A 27 -14.35 -19.65 5.04
CA VAL A 27 -15.14 -18.52 4.57
C VAL A 27 -15.56 -17.71 5.79
N ILE A 28 -15.22 -16.42 5.81
CA ILE A 28 -15.46 -15.50 6.93
C ILE A 28 -16.15 -14.24 6.43
N ILE A 29 -16.94 -13.59 7.29
CA ILE A 29 -17.38 -12.22 7.07
C ILE A 29 -16.33 -11.33 7.74
N PRO A 30 -15.51 -10.60 6.98
CA PRO A 30 -14.44 -9.79 7.54
C PRO A 30 -15.01 -8.56 8.26
N ASP A 31 -14.27 -8.07 9.24
CA ASP A 31 -14.58 -6.86 10.01
C ASP A 31 -13.33 -6.00 10.20
N ALA A 32 -13.49 -4.87 10.91
CA ALA A 32 -12.40 -3.95 11.20
C ALA A 32 -11.27 -4.59 12.01
N GLU A 33 -11.58 -5.52 12.93
CA GLU A 33 -10.57 -6.19 13.76
C GLU A 33 -9.68 -7.11 12.93
N LEU A 34 -10.25 -7.84 11.97
CA LEU A 34 -9.45 -8.62 11.03
C LEU A 34 -8.52 -7.72 10.20
N VAL A 35 -8.99 -6.55 9.76
CA VAL A 35 -8.14 -5.59 9.04
C VAL A 35 -6.98 -5.12 9.93
N LYS A 36 -7.23 -4.75 11.19
CA LYS A 36 -6.17 -4.36 12.15
C LYS A 36 -5.12 -5.47 12.29
N GLN A 37 -5.55 -6.72 12.48
CA GLN A 37 -4.64 -7.87 12.56
C GLN A 37 -3.79 -8.05 11.31
N LEU A 38 -4.35 -7.83 10.12
CA LEU A 38 -3.59 -7.89 8.86
C LEU A 38 -2.55 -6.75 8.79
N LEU A 39 -2.91 -5.53 9.20
CA LEU A 39 -1.99 -4.40 9.25
C LEU A 39 -0.86 -4.62 10.27
N ASP A 40 -1.16 -5.18 11.44
CA ASP A 40 -0.17 -5.58 12.44
C ASP A 40 0.82 -6.61 11.87
N GLN A 41 0.33 -7.63 11.15
CA GLN A 41 1.18 -8.62 10.48
C GLN A 41 2.08 -7.98 9.41
N MET A 42 1.58 -6.96 8.72
CA MET A 42 2.34 -6.16 7.76
C MET A 42 3.27 -5.13 8.43
N GLN A 43 3.26 -5.03 9.77
CA GLN A 43 4.00 -4.03 10.56
C GLN A 43 3.65 -2.59 10.16
N LEU A 44 2.41 -2.38 9.71
CA LEU A 44 1.88 -1.07 9.38
C LEU A 44 1.19 -0.45 10.59
N LYS A 45 1.53 0.80 10.88
CA LYS A 45 0.81 1.58 11.89
C LYS A 45 -0.64 1.76 11.44
N HIS A 46 -1.56 1.65 12.37
CA HIS A 46 -2.96 1.93 12.12
C HIS A 46 -3.63 2.63 13.32
N GLY A 47 -4.74 3.28 13.05
CA GLY A 47 -5.63 3.90 14.02
C GLY A 47 -7.09 3.65 13.62
N GLU A 48 -7.98 4.33 14.32
CA GLU A 48 -9.42 4.30 14.05
C GLU A 48 -9.94 5.74 14.08
N ASP A 49 -10.84 6.09 13.17
CA ASP A 49 -11.48 7.41 13.16
C ASP A 49 -12.76 7.44 14.02
N ALA A 50 -13.47 8.57 14.00
CA ALA A 50 -14.69 8.74 14.79
C ALA A 50 -15.86 7.85 14.32
N GLU A 51 -15.81 7.33 13.09
CA GLU A 51 -16.82 6.46 12.50
C GLU A 51 -16.49 4.97 12.70
N GLY A 52 -15.32 4.67 13.27
CA GLY A 52 -14.84 3.32 13.48
C GLY A 52 -14.11 2.72 12.27
N ASP A 53 -13.75 3.55 11.28
CA ASP A 53 -12.98 3.09 10.14
C ASP A 53 -11.51 2.98 10.49
N VAL A 54 -10.88 1.90 10.02
CA VAL A 54 -9.45 1.70 10.22
C VAL A 54 -8.69 2.60 9.26
N VAL A 55 -7.71 3.33 9.78
CA VAL A 55 -6.84 4.21 8.98
C VAL A 55 -5.38 3.82 9.16
N ALA A 56 -4.64 3.69 8.06
CA ALA A 56 -3.20 3.54 8.05
C ALA A 56 -2.56 4.79 7.40
N PRO A 57 -1.64 5.49 8.10
CA PRO A 57 -0.99 6.67 7.55
C PRO A 57 0.34 6.35 6.85
N TRP A 58 0.57 6.99 5.70
CA TRP A 58 1.87 7.17 5.05
C TRP A 58 2.26 8.66 5.09
N GLU A 59 3.51 8.98 4.74
CA GLU A 59 3.99 10.36 4.72
C GLU A 59 3.20 11.25 3.74
N GLU A 60 2.85 10.71 2.57
CA GLU A 60 2.22 11.49 1.49
C GLU A 60 0.74 11.17 1.29
N PHE A 61 0.18 10.18 1.99
CA PHE A 61 -1.22 9.78 1.84
C PHE A 61 -1.68 8.94 3.03
N GLN A 62 -2.98 8.70 3.13
CA GLN A 62 -3.57 7.83 4.14
C GLN A 62 -4.55 6.87 3.50
N VAL A 63 -4.57 5.63 3.98
CA VAL A 63 -5.47 4.58 3.48
C VAL A 63 -6.50 4.26 4.55
N TYR A 64 -7.77 4.36 4.16
CA TYR A 64 -8.92 4.00 4.97
C TYR A 64 -9.45 2.65 4.53
N PHE A 65 -9.83 1.83 5.50
CA PHE A 65 -10.47 0.54 5.31
C PHE A 65 -11.87 0.62 5.92
N MET A 66 -12.86 0.56 5.04
CA MET A 66 -14.21 1.00 5.29
C MET A 66 -15.17 -0.15 5.06
N PHE A 67 -16.01 -0.44 6.06
CA PHE A 67 -17.16 -1.32 5.88
C PHE A 67 -18.42 -0.46 5.74
N ARG A 68 -19.19 -0.70 4.68
CA ARG A 68 -20.35 0.10 4.27
C ARG A 68 -21.56 -0.78 3.99
N GLY A 69 -22.73 -0.15 3.97
CA GLY A 69 -24.02 -0.83 3.87
C GLY A 69 -24.62 -1.12 5.25
N GLU A 70 -25.93 -1.39 5.30
CA GLU A 70 -26.66 -1.62 6.55
C GLU A 70 -26.12 -2.83 7.31
N GLN A 71 -25.61 -3.83 6.59
CA GLN A 71 -25.05 -5.06 7.15
C GLN A 71 -23.53 -5.10 7.02
N LYS A 72 -22.87 -3.97 6.72
CA LYS A 72 -21.42 -3.92 6.46
C LYS A 72 -20.98 -4.83 5.31
N GLU A 73 -21.85 -5.01 4.32
CA GLU A 73 -21.67 -5.96 3.22
C GLU A 73 -20.69 -5.50 2.14
N LEU A 74 -20.34 -4.21 2.09
CA LEU A 74 -19.38 -3.64 1.15
C LEU A 74 -18.10 -3.26 1.89
N PHE A 75 -16.97 -3.86 1.49
CA PHE A 75 -15.65 -3.46 1.94
C PHE A 75 -15.00 -2.56 0.90
N ALA A 76 -14.59 -1.36 1.31
CA ALA A 76 -13.92 -0.39 0.46
C ALA A 76 -12.58 0.01 1.07
N VAL A 77 -11.57 0.16 0.22
CA VAL A 77 -10.26 0.72 0.58
C VAL A 77 -10.09 2.02 -0.18
N ARG A 78 -9.87 3.12 0.55
CA ARG A 78 -9.71 4.45 -0.01
C ARG A 78 -8.38 5.08 0.38
N ALA A 79 -7.56 5.41 -0.59
CA ALA A 79 -6.35 6.19 -0.40
C ALA A 79 -6.63 7.68 -0.67
N PHE A 80 -6.35 8.54 0.30
CA PHE A 80 -6.43 9.99 0.16
C PHE A 80 -5.02 10.56 0.03
N TYR A 81 -4.65 11.02 -1.16
CA TYR A 81 -3.33 11.55 -1.46
C TYR A 81 -3.22 13.01 -1.01
N SER A 82 -2.18 13.33 -0.25
CA SER A 82 -2.10 14.58 0.51
C SER A 82 -1.77 15.81 -0.33
N HIS A 83 -1.26 15.62 -1.54
CA HIS A 83 -0.94 16.74 -2.42
C HIS A 83 -2.22 17.46 -2.85
N ALA A 84 -2.37 18.70 -2.39
CA ALA A 84 -3.44 19.57 -2.82
C ALA A 84 -3.08 20.16 -4.20
N HIS A 85 -3.99 20.05 -5.15
CA HIS A 85 -3.82 20.62 -6.48
C HIS A 85 -4.72 21.85 -6.67
N GLU A 86 -4.14 22.88 -7.28
CA GLU A 86 -4.88 24.05 -7.74
C GLU A 86 -5.95 23.66 -8.77
N LEU A 87 -7.09 24.35 -8.78
CA LEU A 87 -8.18 24.09 -9.73
C LEU A 87 -7.73 24.22 -11.19
N ALA A 88 -6.74 25.07 -11.47
CA ALA A 88 -6.15 25.22 -12.81
C ALA A 88 -5.44 23.95 -13.31
N ALA A 89 -4.96 23.08 -12.41
CA ALA A 89 -4.31 21.82 -12.75
C ALA A 89 -5.30 20.69 -13.08
N LYS A 90 -6.62 20.92 -12.95
CA LYS A 90 -7.65 19.89 -13.08
C LYS A 90 -7.58 19.11 -14.40
N THR A 91 -7.37 19.80 -15.52
CA THR A 91 -7.31 19.15 -16.84
C THR A 91 -6.14 18.17 -16.92
N ALA A 92 -4.93 18.62 -16.58
CA ALA A 92 -3.75 17.77 -16.58
C ALA A 92 -3.86 16.61 -15.59
N LEU A 93 -4.47 16.86 -14.43
CA LEU A 93 -4.73 15.82 -13.44
C LEU A 93 -5.67 14.75 -13.99
N LEU A 94 -6.81 15.15 -14.59
CA LEU A 94 -7.77 14.20 -15.16
C LEU A 94 -7.17 13.38 -16.31
N GLU A 95 -6.31 13.97 -17.15
CA GLU A 95 -5.59 13.23 -18.20
C GLU A 95 -4.68 12.15 -17.61
N ALA A 96 -3.91 12.46 -16.56
CA ALA A 96 -3.08 11.47 -15.87
C ALA A 96 -3.93 10.39 -15.16
N LEU A 97 -5.01 10.78 -14.49
CA LEU A 97 -5.88 9.80 -13.83
C LEU A 97 -6.57 8.85 -14.83
N ASP A 98 -6.97 9.34 -16.00
CA ASP A 98 -7.53 8.52 -17.08
C ASP A 98 -6.50 7.55 -17.67
N GLU A 99 -5.25 8.01 -17.85
CA GLU A 99 -4.12 7.17 -18.26
C GLU A 99 -3.92 6.00 -17.29
N TRP A 100 -3.80 6.28 -16.00
CA TRP A 100 -3.70 5.23 -14.99
C TRP A 100 -4.89 4.27 -15.01
N ASN A 101 -6.11 4.81 -15.05
CA ASN A 101 -7.33 4.02 -15.01
C ASN A 101 -7.50 3.09 -16.21
N ARG A 102 -6.94 3.45 -17.37
CA ARG A 102 -6.94 2.66 -18.60
C ARG A 102 -5.88 1.56 -18.58
N GLU A 103 -4.72 1.84 -18.01
CA GLU A 103 -3.56 0.93 -18.05
C GLU A 103 -3.50 -0.03 -16.86
N THR A 104 -4.21 0.30 -15.78
CA THR A 104 -4.19 -0.48 -14.55
C THR A 104 -5.59 -0.88 -14.09
N LEU A 105 -5.68 -2.02 -13.41
CA LEU A 105 -6.94 -2.52 -12.89
C LEU A 105 -7.33 -1.81 -11.58
N TRP A 106 -6.37 -1.45 -10.75
CA TRP A 106 -6.61 -0.80 -9.45
C TRP A 106 -5.39 0.01 -8.96
N PRO A 107 -5.63 1.01 -8.07
CA PRO A 107 -6.95 1.52 -7.69
C PRO A 107 -7.64 2.23 -8.86
N LYS A 108 -8.97 2.35 -8.81
CA LYS A 108 -9.65 3.36 -9.62
C LYS A 108 -9.42 4.71 -8.97
N VAL A 109 -9.05 5.72 -9.74
CA VAL A 109 -8.62 7.02 -9.21
C VAL A 109 -9.49 8.14 -9.75
N TYR A 110 -9.81 9.10 -8.89
CA TYR A 110 -10.64 10.25 -9.20
C TYR A 110 -10.26 11.48 -8.38
N THR A 111 -10.74 12.65 -8.80
CA THR A 111 -10.58 13.90 -8.05
C THR A 111 -11.77 14.14 -7.14
N GLN A 112 -11.51 14.59 -5.92
CA GLN A 112 -12.50 15.12 -4.98
C GLN A 112 -12.17 16.58 -4.69
N THR A 113 -13.17 17.47 -4.71
CA THR A 113 -13.01 18.82 -4.20
C THR A 113 -13.21 18.82 -2.69
N THR A 114 -12.22 19.31 -1.97
CA THR A 114 -12.25 19.49 -0.51
C THR A 114 -13.12 20.69 -0.11
N ASP A 115 -13.50 20.79 1.16
CA ASP A 115 -14.29 21.91 1.67
C ASP A 115 -13.53 23.25 1.55
N GLU A 116 -12.19 23.19 1.54
CA GLU A 116 -11.28 24.32 1.29
C GLU A 116 -11.16 24.70 -0.20
N GLY A 117 -11.88 24.01 -1.10
CA GLY A 117 -11.89 24.29 -2.54
C GLY A 117 -10.69 23.76 -3.32
N GLN A 118 -9.82 22.98 -2.68
CA GLN A 118 -8.67 22.34 -3.33
C GLN A 118 -9.06 21.00 -3.95
N LEU A 119 -8.35 20.58 -4.99
CA LEU A 119 -8.49 19.24 -5.56
C LEU A 119 -7.59 18.26 -4.82
N ARG A 120 -8.18 17.14 -4.39
CA ARG A 120 -7.49 15.98 -3.85
C ARG A 120 -7.67 14.80 -4.80
N VAL A 121 -6.65 13.96 -4.93
CA VAL A 121 -6.78 12.66 -5.60
C VAL A 121 -7.20 11.59 -4.60
N VAL A 122 -8.14 10.75 -4.99
CA VAL A 122 -8.60 9.61 -4.22
C VAL A 122 -8.43 8.34 -5.05
N GLY A 123 -7.78 7.33 -4.47
CA GLY A 123 -7.76 5.97 -5.01
C GLY A 123 -8.79 5.11 -4.29
N GLU A 124 -9.55 4.32 -5.03
CA GLU A 124 -10.59 3.46 -4.49
C GLU A 124 -10.51 2.05 -5.07
N THR A 125 -10.64 1.07 -4.19
CA THR A 125 -10.96 -0.33 -4.51
C THR A 125 -12.06 -0.82 -3.59
N GLN A 126 -12.87 -1.77 -4.06
CA GLN A 126 -14.00 -2.27 -3.29
C GLN A 126 -14.34 -3.71 -3.65
N MET A 127 -14.93 -4.42 -2.68
CA MET A 127 -15.45 -5.77 -2.87
C MET A 127 -16.66 -6.01 -1.97
N ILE A 128 -17.55 -6.89 -2.42
CA ILE A 128 -18.69 -7.36 -1.63
C ILE A 128 -18.21 -8.50 -0.72
N VAL A 129 -18.52 -8.40 0.57
CA VAL A 129 -18.10 -9.35 1.61
C VAL A 129 -19.25 -9.92 2.43
N GLY A 130 -20.48 -9.41 2.26
CA GLY A 130 -21.63 -9.79 3.08
C GLY A 130 -22.06 -11.27 2.99
N MET A 131 -21.66 -11.99 1.93
CA MET A 131 -21.89 -13.43 1.79
C MET A 131 -20.76 -14.30 2.35
N GLY A 132 -19.74 -13.65 2.93
CA GLY A 132 -18.49 -14.27 3.33
C GLY A 132 -17.50 -14.43 2.18
N VAL A 133 -16.22 -14.39 2.52
CA VAL A 133 -15.09 -14.54 1.60
C VAL A 133 -14.05 -15.49 2.17
N ASN A 134 -13.32 -16.17 1.31
CA ASN A 134 -12.19 -16.97 1.75
C ASN A 134 -11.15 -16.07 2.44
N ILE A 135 -10.70 -16.43 3.64
CA ILE A 135 -9.80 -15.58 4.44
C ILE A 135 -8.47 -15.27 3.73
N ASN A 136 -7.89 -16.25 3.04
CA ASN A 136 -6.63 -16.04 2.33
C ASN A 136 -6.82 -15.11 1.14
N TYR A 137 -7.96 -15.20 0.45
CA TYR A 137 -8.32 -14.26 -0.61
C TYR A 137 -8.48 -12.85 -0.07
N PHE A 138 -9.22 -12.66 1.04
CA PHE A 138 -9.39 -11.35 1.66
C PHE A 138 -8.06 -10.72 2.06
N ALA A 139 -7.20 -11.48 2.75
CA ALA A 139 -5.88 -11.03 3.15
C ALA A 139 -5.02 -10.63 1.93
N ALA A 140 -5.01 -11.46 0.88
CA ALA A 140 -4.28 -11.16 -0.36
C ALA A 140 -4.81 -9.88 -1.03
N MET A 141 -6.11 -9.65 -1.06
CA MET A 141 -6.70 -8.44 -1.64
C MET A 141 -6.33 -7.18 -0.84
N VAL A 142 -6.36 -7.24 0.49
CA VAL A 142 -5.93 -6.13 1.36
C VAL A 142 -4.48 -5.75 1.07
N VAL A 143 -3.57 -6.74 1.06
CA VAL A 143 -2.14 -6.52 0.75
C VAL A 143 -1.97 -5.90 -0.63
N ASN A 144 -2.60 -6.48 -1.65
CA ASN A 144 -2.48 -6.01 -3.03
C ASN A 144 -3.02 -4.58 -3.20
N TRP A 145 -4.11 -4.22 -2.53
CA TRP A 145 -4.69 -2.88 -2.62
C TRP A 145 -3.86 -1.82 -1.88
N VAL A 146 -3.25 -2.17 -0.75
CA VAL A 146 -2.28 -1.29 -0.08
C VAL A 146 -1.07 -1.06 -1.00
N GLN A 147 -0.51 -2.12 -1.57
CA GLN A 147 0.63 -1.99 -2.50
C GLN A 147 0.26 -1.16 -3.73
N ALA A 148 -0.91 -1.38 -4.33
CA ALA A 148 -1.36 -0.61 -5.47
C ALA A 148 -1.56 0.88 -5.15
N SER A 149 -1.99 1.20 -3.92
CA SER A 149 -2.12 2.58 -3.46
C SER A 149 -0.75 3.27 -3.37
N VAL A 150 0.29 2.54 -2.93
CA VAL A 150 1.69 3.01 -2.93
C VAL A 150 2.21 3.18 -4.36
N THR A 151 2.00 2.19 -5.23
CA THR A 151 2.46 2.26 -6.64
C THR A 151 1.81 3.43 -7.37
N PHE A 152 0.51 3.66 -7.16
CA PHE A 152 -0.14 4.83 -7.74
C PHE A 152 0.46 6.14 -7.23
N ASN A 153 0.73 6.27 -5.93
CA ASN A 153 1.36 7.47 -5.37
C ASN A 153 2.69 7.80 -6.04
N GLN A 154 3.56 6.79 -6.18
CA GLN A 154 4.85 6.93 -6.86
C GLN A 154 4.64 7.37 -8.31
N TRP A 155 3.77 6.67 -9.03
CA TRP A 155 3.49 6.94 -10.43
C TRP A 155 2.92 8.36 -10.67
N ILE A 156 1.95 8.81 -9.88
CA ILE A 156 1.35 10.14 -10.06
C ILE A 156 2.34 11.25 -9.73
N ASN A 157 3.18 11.07 -8.71
CA ASN A 157 4.21 12.05 -8.36
C ASN A 157 5.28 12.16 -9.45
N GLU A 158 5.70 11.04 -10.04
CA GLU A 158 6.59 11.04 -11.20
C GLU A 158 5.92 11.68 -12.42
N ARG A 159 4.67 11.31 -12.72
CA ARG A 159 3.90 11.82 -13.86
C ARG A 159 3.71 13.33 -13.83
N LEU A 160 3.56 13.90 -12.63
CA LEU A 160 3.38 15.33 -12.40
C LEU A 160 4.70 16.08 -12.14
N GLY A 161 5.83 15.39 -12.07
CA GLY A 161 7.13 16.01 -11.77
C GLY A 161 7.24 16.53 -10.33
N LEU A 162 6.53 15.91 -9.38
CA LEU A 162 6.47 16.29 -7.97
C LEU A 162 7.52 15.57 -7.11
N VAL A 163 8.32 14.67 -7.70
CA VAL A 163 9.43 14.02 -6.99
C VAL A 163 10.41 15.10 -6.53
N LYS A 164 10.52 15.32 -5.22
CA LYS A 164 11.53 16.21 -4.65
C LYS A 164 12.90 15.74 -5.15
N ALA A 165 13.66 16.63 -5.76
CA ALA A 165 15.09 16.43 -5.95
C ALA A 165 15.73 16.31 -4.56
N VAL A 166 16.05 15.09 -4.12
CA VAL A 166 16.78 14.86 -2.86
C VAL A 166 18.30 14.90 -3.07
N ASP A 167 18.79 15.25 -4.26
CA ASP A 167 20.23 15.17 -4.59
C ASP A 167 20.93 16.52 -4.86
N ASP A 168 20.39 17.67 -4.43
CA ASP A 168 21.06 18.97 -4.64
C ASP A 168 21.61 19.66 -3.36
N GLU A 169 21.43 19.09 -2.16
CA GLU A 169 21.99 19.69 -0.91
C GLU A 169 23.36 19.10 -0.48
N ALA A 170 24.05 18.35 -1.35
CA ALA A 170 25.41 17.87 -1.07
C ALA A 170 26.53 18.78 -1.62
N ALA A 171 26.21 19.89 -2.31
CA ALA A 171 27.20 20.66 -3.06
C ALA A 171 27.49 22.08 -2.55
N GLU A 172 26.83 22.59 -1.52
CA GLU A 172 27.13 23.94 -0.99
C GLU A 172 27.28 23.93 0.55
N GLY A 173 28.47 23.58 1.02
CA GLY A 173 28.76 23.61 2.46
C GLY A 173 30.20 23.28 2.82
N GLY A 174 31.17 24.03 2.31
CA GLY A 174 32.54 23.92 2.85
C GLY A 174 33.61 24.65 2.04
N GLU A 175 33.76 25.96 2.27
CA GLU A 175 35.02 26.58 2.69
C GLU A 175 34.90 28.11 2.60
N GLY A 176 34.68 28.72 3.76
CA GLY A 176 34.52 30.16 3.89
C GLY A 176 34.91 30.63 5.29
N GLY A 177 36.21 30.56 5.59
CA GLY A 177 36.97 31.49 6.45
C GLY A 177 36.63 31.58 7.94
N ALA A 178 37.62 31.27 8.79
CA ALA A 178 38.33 32.27 9.61
C ALA A 178 39.16 31.56 10.69
N GLU A 179 40.44 31.89 10.80
CA GLU A 179 41.01 32.39 12.06
C GLU A 179 42.43 32.89 11.83
N GLY A 180 42.56 34.22 11.89
CA GLY A 180 43.82 34.92 12.01
C GLY A 180 43.93 35.52 13.40
N ASP A 181 45.08 35.24 14.00
CA ASP A 181 45.90 36.13 14.83
C ASP A 181 45.72 36.14 16.37
N GLY A 182 46.86 36.00 17.07
CA GLY A 182 46.95 36.21 18.51
C GLY A 182 48.11 35.56 19.29
N ASP A 183 49.36 35.85 18.90
CA ASP A 183 50.55 36.14 19.75
C ASP A 183 50.79 35.40 21.10
N SER A 184 51.94 34.72 21.28
CA SER A 184 52.87 34.94 22.42
C SER A 184 54.29 34.33 22.21
N ALA A 185 55.29 35.22 22.24
CA ALA A 185 56.70 35.21 22.67
C ALA A 185 57.49 33.96 23.19
N GLU A 186 58.82 34.07 22.99
CA GLU A 186 60.00 33.47 23.68
C GLU A 186 60.29 31.96 23.43
N SER A 187 61.49 31.48 23.07
CA SER A 187 62.89 31.95 23.18
C SER A 187 63.75 31.43 22.02
#